data_AF-A0A3A0DC40-F1
#
_entry.id   AF-A0A3A0DC40-F1
#
_cell.length_a   1.000
_cell.length_b   1.000
_cell.length_c   1.000
_cell.angle_alpha   90.00
_cell.angle_beta   90.00
_cell.angle_gamma   90.00
#
_symmetry.space_group_name_H-M   'P 1'
#
loop_
_entity.id
_entity.type
_entity.pdbx_description
1 polymer ?
#
loop_
_entity_poly.entity_id
_entity_poly.type
_entity_poly.pdbx_seq_one_letter_code
_entity_poly.pdbx_strand_id
1 'polypeptide(L)'
;EVTSIADLEMRMQGIVLLGAFLKLTPYVRTSGMSDQQVYEGVEAALRKYFGKRGEQAVQDNLTCVKRGYLEMQEVPQEMIHAEPALPQAALA
;
A
#
# COMPACT_ATOMS: atom_id res chain seq x y z
N GLU A 1 -18.27 16.66 8.26
CA GLU A 1 -17.36 17.05 7.17
C GLU A 1 -17.59 16.17 5.97
N VAL A 2 -17.67 16.74 4.77
CA VAL A 2 -17.67 15.95 3.52
C VAL A 2 -16.20 15.64 3.22
N THR A 3 -15.82 14.36 3.22
CA THR A 3 -14.47 13.94 2.81
C THR A 3 -14.33 14.20 1.31
N SER A 4 -13.28 14.92 0.88
CA SER A 4 -13.03 15.12 -0.54
C SER A 4 -12.49 13.83 -1.19
N ILE A 5 -12.53 13.75 -2.53
CA ILE A 5 -11.93 12.62 -3.26
C ILE A 5 -10.43 12.55 -2.97
N ALA A 6 -9.73 13.69 -2.94
CA ALA A 6 -8.31 13.76 -2.64
C ALA A 6 -7.98 13.24 -1.22
N ASP A 7 -8.81 13.57 -0.23
CA ASP A 7 -8.64 13.05 1.14
C ASP A 7 -8.83 11.53 1.19
N LEU A 8 -9.77 11.00 0.40
CA LEU A 8 -10.00 9.58 0.30
C LEU A 8 -8.81 8.87 -0.36
N GLU A 9 -8.30 9.41 -1.47
CA GLU A 9 -7.11 8.88 -2.16
C GLU A 9 -5.90 8.83 -1.22
N MET A 10 -5.63 9.91 -0.48
CA MET A 10 -4.55 9.96 0.49
C MET A 10 -4.70 8.90 1.59
N ARG A 11 -5.93 8.66 2.07
CA ARG A 11 -6.19 7.58 3.05
C ARG A 11 -5.94 6.19 2.46
N MET A 12 -6.32 5.97 1.20
CA MET A 12 -6.09 4.68 0.52
C MET A 12 -4.59 4.38 0.36
N GLN A 13 -3.73 5.40 0.20
CA GLN A 13 -2.27 5.20 0.17
C GLN A 13 -1.74 4.60 1.47
N GLY A 14 -2.30 4.98 2.63
CA GLY A 14 -1.92 4.38 3.91
C GLY A 14 -2.23 2.89 4.00
N ILE A 15 -3.31 2.45 3.34
CA ILE A 15 -3.72 1.04 3.29
C ILE A 15 -2.82 0.24 2.34
N VAL A 16 -2.41 0.84 1.22
CA VAL A 16 -1.40 0.25 0.33
C VAL A 16 -0.06 0.11 1.06
N LEU A 17 0.35 1.14 1.82
CA LEU A 17 1.58 1.12 2.62
C LEU A 17 1.58 0.00 3.67
N LEU A 18 0.42 -0.31 4.27
CA LEU A 18 0.31 -1.46 5.18
C LEU A 18 0.70 -2.78 4.49
N GLY A 19 0.24 -3.01 3.26
CA GLY A 19 0.63 -4.18 2.47
C GLY A 19 2.14 -4.23 2.22
N ALA A 20 2.72 -3.11 1.82
CA ALA A 20 4.16 -2.96 1.62
C ALA A 20 4.95 -3.24 2.92
N PHE A 21 4.49 -2.71 4.05
CA PHE A 21 5.11 -2.92 5.36
C PHE A 21 5.15 -4.41 5.74
N LEU A 22 4.04 -5.12 5.54
CA LEU A 22 3.97 -6.56 5.82
C LEU A 22 4.93 -7.37 4.95
N LYS A 23 5.19 -6.92 3.72
CA LYS A 23 6.14 -7.55 2.80
C LYS A 23 7.60 -7.26 3.15
N LEU A 24 7.93 -6.00 3.43
CA LEU A 24 9.30 -5.52 3.61
C LEU A 24 9.87 -5.81 5.00
N THR A 25 9.02 -5.83 6.02
CA THR A 25 9.48 -6.03 7.39
C THR A 25 9.69 -7.51 7.69
N PRO A 26 10.60 -7.85 8.64
CA PRO A 26 10.79 -9.23 9.06
C PRO A 26 9.59 -9.80 9.83
N TYR A 27 8.52 -9.03 10.07
CA TYR A 27 7.42 -9.39 10.98
C TYR A 27 6.83 -10.76 10.67
N VAL A 28 6.39 -10.98 9.43
CA VAL A 28 5.77 -12.25 8.99
C VAL A 28 6.76 -13.39 9.21
N ARG A 29 7.99 -13.23 8.72
CA ARG A 29 9.07 -14.24 8.87
C ARG A 29 9.38 -14.55 10.33
N THR A 30 9.44 -13.54 11.21
CA THR A 30 9.77 -13.71 12.63
C THR A 30 8.63 -14.30 13.45
N SER A 31 7.39 -14.08 13.00
CA SER A 31 6.20 -14.58 13.69
C SER A 31 5.93 -16.07 13.45
N GLY A 32 6.54 -16.65 12.41
CA GLY A 32 6.22 -18.01 11.94
C GLY A 32 4.82 -18.15 11.33
N MET A 33 4.10 -17.04 11.13
CA MET A 33 2.79 -17.04 10.48
C MET A 33 2.94 -17.33 8.97
N SER A 34 2.00 -18.09 8.43
CA SER A 34 1.83 -18.19 6.98
C SER A 34 1.25 -16.89 6.41
N ASP A 35 1.50 -16.63 5.11
CA ASP A 35 0.90 -15.49 4.41
C ASP A 35 -0.64 -15.46 4.60
N GLN A 36 -1.30 -16.62 4.61
CA GLN A 36 -2.74 -16.73 4.87
C GLN A 36 -3.13 -16.21 6.25
N GLN A 37 -2.42 -16.61 7.31
CA GLN A 37 -2.70 -16.15 8.68
C GLN A 37 -2.50 -14.64 8.84
N VAL A 38 -1.51 -14.08 8.14
CA VAL A 38 -1.31 -12.63 8.08
C VAL A 38 -2.51 -11.94 7.45
N TYR A 39 -2.98 -12.44 6.30
CA TYR A 39 -4.15 -11.87 5.62
C TYR A 39 -5.43 -11.97 6.45
N GLU A 40 -5.66 -13.09 7.14
CA GLU A 40 -6.79 -13.25 8.06
C GLU A 40 -6.74 -12.24 9.21
N GLY A 41 -5.55 -12.02 9.79
CA GLY A 41 -5.34 -11.02 10.84
C GLY A 41 -5.59 -9.58 10.35
N VAL A 42 -5.14 -9.26 9.13
CA VAL A 42 -5.40 -7.98 8.48
C VAL A 42 -6.90 -7.80 8.23
N GLU A 43 -7.59 -8.80 7.70
CA GLU A 43 -9.03 -8.75 7.47
C GLU A 43 -9.80 -8.49 8.77
N ALA A 44 -9.47 -9.21 9.84
CA ALA A 44 -10.09 -9.00 11.14
C ALA A 44 -9.88 -7.56 11.65
N ALA A 45 -8.68 -7.01 11.48
CA ALA A 45 -8.39 -5.61 11.84
C ALA A 45 -9.21 -4.64 10.97
N LEU A 46 -9.22 -4.80 9.65
CA LEU A 46 -9.97 -3.94 8.74
C LEU A 46 -11.48 -4.00 9.01
N ARG A 47 -12.04 -5.18 9.29
CA ARG A 47 -13.45 -5.32 9.70
C ARG A 47 -13.74 -4.56 10.98
N LYS A 48 -12.83 -4.57 11.97
CA LYS A 48 -12.98 -3.81 13.22
C LYS A 48 -13.00 -2.29 12.98
N TYR A 49 -12.14 -1.77 12.11
CA TYR A 49 -12.03 -0.32 11.85
C TYR A 49 -13.05 0.21 10.81
N PHE A 50 -13.40 -0.60 9.82
CA PHE A 50 -14.17 -0.18 8.65
C PHE A 50 -15.51 -0.89 8.49
N GLY A 51 -15.83 -1.93 9.26
CA GLY A 51 -17.09 -2.68 9.11
C GLY A 51 -18.35 -1.83 9.23
N LYS A 52 -18.32 -0.73 10.00
CA LYS A 52 -19.42 0.24 10.08
C LYS A 52 -19.68 1.01 8.78
N ARG A 53 -18.72 1.03 7.85
CA ARG A 53 -18.80 1.67 6.53
C ARG A 53 -19.29 0.71 5.43
N GLY A 54 -19.60 -0.54 5.77
CA GLY A 54 -20.14 -1.55 4.87
C GLY A 54 -19.08 -2.53 4.36
N GLU A 55 -19.55 -3.66 3.82
CA GLU A 55 -18.68 -4.75 3.34
C GLU A 55 -17.78 -4.31 2.19
N GLN A 56 -18.30 -3.49 1.26
CA GLN A 56 -17.52 -2.99 0.13
C GLN A 56 -16.28 -2.21 0.60
N ALA A 57 -16.42 -1.37 1.62
CA ALA A 57 -15.29 -0.64 2.18
C ALA A 57 -14.21 -1.59 2.72
N VAL A 58 -14.60 -2.68 3.37
CA VAL A 58 -13.64 -3.70 3.84
C VAL A 58 -12.93 -4.36 2.67
N GLN A 59 -13.65 -4.75 1.61
CA GLN A 59 -13.09 -5.41 0.43
C GLN A 59 -12.15 -4.49 -0.37
N ASP A 60 -12.49 -3.21 -0.50
CA ASP A 60 -11.64 -2.21 -1.16
C ASP A 60 -10.33 -2.04 -0.40
N ASN A 61 -10.40 -1.97 0.94
CA ASN A 61 -9.21 -1.89 1.78
C ASN A 61 -8.35 -3.16 1.69
N LEU A 62 -8.96 -4.35 1.71
CA LEU A 62 -8.26 -5.62 1.51
C LEU A 62 -7.55 -5.68 0.15
N THR A 63 -8.21 -5.16 -0.89
CA THR A 63 -7.61 -5.05 -2.22
C THR A 63 -6.37 -4.16 -2.17
N CYS A 64 -6.45 -2.97 -1.57
CA CYS A 64 -5.30 -2.09 -1.42
C CYS A 64 -4.13 -2.74 -0.65
N VAL A 65 -4.40 -3.49 0.42
CA VAL A 65 -3.35 -4.24 1.13
C VAL A 65 -2.70 -5.28 0.22
N LYS A 66 -3.49 -6.07 -0.51
CA LYS A 66 -2.95 -7.08 -1.45
C LYS A 66 -2.08 -6.45 -2.52
N ARG A 67 -2.51 -5.33 -3.10
CA ARG A 67 -1.74 -4.58 -4.10
C ARG A 67 -0.42 -4.07 -3.52
N GLY A 68 -0.46 -3.46 -2.34
CA GLY A 68 0.76 -3.02 -1.65
C GLY A 68 1.75 -4.15 -1.35
N TYR A 69 1.26 -5.37 -1.11
CA TYR A 69 2.09 -6.54 -0.85
C TYR A 69 2.66 -7.18 -2.13
N LEU A 70 1.89 -7.22 -3.22
CA LEU A 70 2.22 -7.97 -4.44
C LEU A 70 2.82 -7.11 -5.56
N GLU A 71 2.40 -5.86 -5.69
CA GLU A 71 2.73 -5.00 -6.84
C GLU A 71 3.95 -4.10 -6.58
N MET A 72 4.53 -4.13 -5.38
CA MET A 72 5.65 -3.25 -5.05
C MET A 72 6.89 -3.59 -5.87
N GLN A 73 7.63 -2.55 -6.25
CA GLN A 73 8.88 -2.67 -6.98
C GLN A 73 9.95 -1.83 -6.30
N GLU A 74 11.17 -2.36 -6.27
CA GLU A 74 12.34 -1.60 -5.86
C GLU A 74 12.63 -0.53 -6.91
N VAL A 75 12.87 0.70 -6.45
CA VAL A 75 13.42 1.77 -7.30
C VAL A 75 14.94 1.65 -7.21
N PRO A 76 15.64 1.28 -8.31
CA PRO A 76 17.09 1.09 -8.28
C PRO A 76 17.83 2.38 -7.92
N GLN A 77 18.96 2.27 -7.21
CA GLN A 77 19.76 3.45 -6.83
C GLN A 77 20.24 4.23 -8.04
N GLU A 78 20.56 3.56 -9.14
CA GLU A 78 20.97 4.18 -10.39
C GLU A 78 19.88 5.10 -10.95
N MET A 79 18.60 4.75 -10.77
CA MET A 79 17.48 5.59 -11.16
C MET A 79 17.34 6.81 -10.26
N ILE A 80 17.60 6.65 -8.95
CA ILE A 80 17.54 7.75 -7.96
C ILE A 80 18.66 8.77 -8.22
N HIS A 81 19.83 8.29 -8.63
CA HIS A 81 21.02 9.12 -8.90
C HIS A 81 21.15 9.57 -10.35
N ALA A 82 20.26 9.13 -11.25
CA ALA A 82 20.27 9.60 -12.63
C ALA A 82 19.99 11.11 -12.67
N GLU A 83 20.87 11.86 -13.33
CA GLU A 83 20.52 13.24 -13.68
C GLU A 83 19.31 13.21 -14.62
N PRO A 84 18.26 14.02 -14.36
CA PRO A 84 17.14 14.11 -15.26
C PRO A 84 17.69 14.56 -16.62
N ALA A 85 17.42 13.77 -17.67
CA ALA A 85 17.76 14.16 -19.02
C ALA A 85 17.10 15.52 -19.31
N LEU A 86 17.90 16.58 -19.43
CA LEU A 86 17.40 17.88 -19.84
C LEU A 86 16.72 17.70 -21.20
N PRO A 87 15.45 18.10 -21.37
CA PRO A 87 14.82 18.03 -22.69
C PRO A 87 15.67 18.82 -23.68
N GLN A 88 16.00 18.22 -24.83
CA GLN A 88 16.85 18.85 -25.87
C GLN A 88 16.34 20.21 -26.34
N ALA A 89 15.06 20.52 -26.11
CA ALA A 89 14.46 21.82 -26.38
C ALA A 89 14.93 22.97 -25.46
N ALA A 90 15.65 22.69 -24.37
CA ALA A 90 16.18 23.70 -23.44
C ALA A 90 17.63 24.15 -23.75
N LEU A 91 18.23 23.63 -24.83
CA LEU A 91 19.62 23.92 -25.24
C LEU A 91 19.72 24.73 -26.54
N ALA A 92 18.60 25.26 -27.05
CA ALA A 92 18.53 26.08 -28.26
C ALA A 92 18.22 27.55 -27.96
#